data_AF-A0A2D6INN9-F1
#
_entry.id   AF-A0A2D6INN9-F1
#
_cell.length_a   1.000
_cell.length_b   1.000
_cell.length_c   1.000
_cell.angle_alpha   90.00
_cell.angle_beta   90.00
_cell.angle_gamma   90.00
#
_symmetry.space_group_name_H-M   'P 1'
#
loop_
_entity.id
_entity.type
_entity.pdbx_description
1 polymer ?
#
loop_
_entity_poly.entity_id
_entity_poly.type
_entity_poly.pdbx_seq_one_letter_code
_entity_poly.pdbx_strand_id
1 'polypeptide(L)'
;ATLHNADEIARKDVRVGDTVIIHKAGDIIPEIVQVLPKLRPKAAKKFVMPKECPICKSKVVQIDGGVAHRCSNPKCFPVLREQIIHAVGRQGFDIEGLGDKIVEQLLQEGLIKTPADLWDLTEGDLTPLERFADKSAQNLIQEIGERKTIELQRFIVALGVPNVGTVTAQDLAKEFRTLKKLTKASAEELLSIDGVGEKVADGIVEFFAADDTKLLLKRYGDIGMEVLSGKSGGKLAGKTFVFTGSMEGMTRDEAKQLVLGLGGKVASSVGKDVDYVVVGGDAGSKAKKALQLGLKTIKPTEFSRLVSR
;
A
#
# COMPACT_ATOMS: atom_id res chain seq x y z
N ALA A 1 11.09 -17.55 -6.27
CA ALA A 1 11.09 -17.62 -4.80
C ALA A 1 11.76 -16.37 -4.27
N THR A 2 11.20 -15.72 -3.25
CA THR A 2 11.83 -14.52 -2.66
C THR A 2 13.09 -14.92 -1.87
N LEU A 3 14.06 -14.02 -1.85
CA LEU A 3 15.29 -14.10 -1.04
C LEU A 3 15.31 -13.05 0.10
N HIS A 4 14.21 -12.30 0.24
CA HIS A 4 14.01 -11.22 1.21
C HIS A 4 14.97 -10.03 1.07
N ASN A 5 16.25 -10.18 1.40
CA ASN A 5 17.25 -9.10 1.42
C ASN A 5 18.70 -9.66 1.39
N ALA A 6 19.70 -8.77 1.35
CA ALA A 6 21.11 -9.17 1.31
C ALA A 6 21.54 -9.99 2.53
N ASP A 7 21.03 -9.64 3.71
CA ASP A 7 21.38 -10.29 4.97
C ASP A 7 20.87 -11.73 5.01
N GLU A 8 19.64 -11.97 4.54
CA GLU A 8 19.08 -13.33 4.42
C GLU A 8 19.83 -14.19 3.40
N ILE A 9 20.26 -13.59 2.28
CA ILE A 9 21.10 -14.27 1.29
C ILE A 9 22.44 -14.68 1.91
N ALA A 10 23.07 -13.78 2.68
CA ALA A 10 24.32 -14.04 3.38
C ALA A 10 24.14 -15.09 4.48
N ARG A 11 23.08 -14.99 5.28
CA ARG A 11 22.75 -15.93 6.37
C ARG A 11 22.56 -17.35 5.86
N LYS A 12 21.92 -17.51 4.71
CA LYS A 12 21.69 -18.81 4.06
C LYS A 12 22.83 -19.27 3.14
N ASP A 13 23.90 -18.46 2.99
CA ASP A 13 25.00 -18.64 2.02
C ASP A 13 24.51 -19.01 0.62
N VAL A 14 23.45 -18.34 0.13
CA VAL A 14 22.89 -18.59 -1.20
C VAL A 14 23.82 -18.02 -2.27
N ARG A 15 24.15 -18.85 -3.26
CA ARG A 15 25.02 -18.49 -4.39
C ARG A 15 24.30 -18.71 -5.72
N VAL A 16 24.67 -17.92 -6.72
CA VAL A 16 24.19 -18.11 -8.09
C VAL A 16 24.68 -19.46 -8.59
N GLY A 17 23.74 -20.33 -8.97
CA GLY A 17 23.99 -21.70 -9.41
C GLY A 17 23.80 -22.78 -8.34
N ASP A 18 23.43 -22.43 -7.10
CA ASP A 18 23.17 -23.42 -6.06
C ASP A 18 21.90 -24.26 -6.32
N THR A 19 21.98 -25.53 -5.91
CA THR A 19 20.78 -26.36 -5.69
C THR A 19 20.17 -25.99 -4.34
N VAL A 20 18.88 -25.67 -4.32
CA VAL A 20 18.17 -25.16 -3.14
C VAL A 20 16.89 -25.94 -2.86
N ILE A 21 16.49 -25.98 -1.60
CA ILE A 21 15.16 -26.43 -1.20
C ILE A 21 14.22 -25.22 -1.19
N ILE A 22 13.13 -25.32 -1.95
CA ILE A 22 12.07 -24.31 -1.99
C ILE A 22 10.88 -24.85 -1.21
N HIS A 23 10.31 -24.01 -0.34
CA HIS A 23 9.05 -24.28 0.33
C HIS A 23 8.03 -23.23 -0.11
N LYS A 24 6.78 -23.64 -0.29
CA LYS A 24 5.66 -22.72 -0.46
C LYS A 24 4.96 -22.57 0.89
N ALA A 25 5.25 -21.48 1.60
CA ALA A 25 4.55 -21.19 2.85
C ALA A 25 3.07 -20.94 2.55
N GLY A 26 2.19 -21.79 3.07
CA GLY A 26 0.74 -21.70 2.84
C GLY A 26 0.33 -21.78 1.36
N ASP A 27 1.08 -22.51 0.54
CA ASP A 27 0.86 -22.75 -0.90
C ASP A 27 0.89 -21.53 -1.85
N ILE A 28 1.19 -20.32 -1.35
CA ILE A 28 1.12 -19.09 -2.16
C ILE A 28 2.52 -18.56 -2.53
N ILE A 29 3.37 -18.23 -1.55
CA ILE A 29 4.65 -17.55 -1.80
C ILE A 29 5.81 -18.54 -1.65
N PRO A 30 6.55 -18.85 -2.74
CA PRO A 30 7.73 -19.71 -2.63
C PRO A 30 8.90 -18.96 -1.99
N GLU A 31 9.54 -19.59 -1.02
CA GLU A 31 10.75 -19.12 -0.34
C GLU A 31 11.87 -20.17 -0.37
N ILE A 32 13.12 -19.72 -0.32
CA ILE A 32 14.28 -20.61 -0.22
C ILE A 32 14.52 -20.94 1.25
N VAL A 33 14.40 -22.22 1.61
CA VAL A 33 14.60 -22.71 2.98
C VAL A 33 16.08 -22.86 3.28
N GLN A 34 16.79 -23.60 2.43
CA GLN A 34 18.23 -23.87 2.57
C GLN A 34 18.88 -24.20 1.23
N VAL A 35 20.19 -23.95 1.15
CA VAL A 35 21.06 -24.46 0.09
C VAL A 35 21.45 -25.91 0.37
N LEU A 36 21.84 -26.66 -0.67
CA LEU A 36 22.41 -28.00 -0.55
C LEU A 36 23.91 -27.97 -0.88
N PRO A 37 24.81 -27.75 0.10
CA PRO A 37 26.23 -27.51 -0.16
C PRO A 37 26.93 -28.67 -0.89
N LYS A 38 26.48 -29.91 -0.66
CA LYS A 38 27.03 -31.12 -1.32
C LYS A 38 26.80 -31.14 -2.83
N LEU A 39 25.82 -30.38 -3.32
CA LEU A 39 25.47 -30.29 -4.74
C LEU A 39 25.93 -28.96 -5.37
N ARG A 40 26.67 -28.13 -4.62
CA ARG A 40 27.13 -26.82 -5.09
C ARG A 40 28.13 -26.98 -6.24
N PRO A 41 27.85 -26.39 -7.43
CA PRO A 41 28.84 -26.36 -8.51
C PRO A 41 30.07 -25.55 -8.12
N LYS A 42 31.25 -25.94 -8.62
CA LYS A 42 32.51 -25.20 -8.38
C LYS A 42 32.46 -23.74 -8.88
N ALA A 43 31.64 -23.47 -9.91
CA ALA A 43 31.47 -22.15 -10.51
C ALA A 43 30.45 -21.25 -9.75
N ALA A 44 29.88 -21.72 -8.63
CA ALA A 44 28.87 -20.96 -7.89
C ALA A 44 29.42 -19.64 -7.33
N LYS A 45 28.74 -18.53 -7.62
CA LYS A 45 29.18 -17.17 -7.25
C LYS A 45 28.36 -16.60 -6.12
N LYS A 46 29.02 -15.98 -5.13
CA LYS A 46 28.33 -15.22 -4.08
C LYS A 46 27.56 -14.05 -4.69
N PHE A 47 26.37 -13.80 -4.17
CA PHE A 47 25.62 -12.59 -4.49
C PHE A 47 26.33 -11.38 -3.90
N VAL A 48 26.37 -10.28 -4.65
CA VAL A 48 26.86 -8.99 -4.21
C VAL A 48 25.80 -7.96 -4.55
N MET A 49 25.37 -7.19 -3.55
CA MET A 49 24.39 -6.13 -3.77
C MET A 49 24.97 -5.09 -4.74
N PRO A 50 24.25 -4.73 -5.83
CA PRO A 50 24.75 -3.74 -6.77
C PRO A 50 24.89 -2.37 -6.10
N LYS A 51 25.98 -1.66 -6.44
CA LYS A 51 26.23 -0.28 -5.97
C LYS A 51 25.39 0.76 -6.72
N GLU A 52 24.91 0.40 -7.90
CA GLU A 52 24.10 1.24 -8.79
C GLU A 52 22.80 0.51 -9.15
N CYS A 53 21.72 1.27 -9.27
CA CYS A 53 20.42 0.74 -9.62
C CYS A 53 20.52 0.10 -11.02
N PRO A 54 20.10 -1.16 -11.19
CA PRO A 54 20.17 -1.82 -12.50
C PRO A 54 19.30 -1.12 -13.56
N ILE A 55 18.31 -0.33 -13.14
CA ILE A 55 17.37 0.37 -14.00
C ILE A 55 17.86 1.78 -14.36
N CYS A 56 18.04 2.67 -13.38
CA CYS A 56 18.39 4.08 -13.64
C CYS A 56 19.85 4.46 -13.34
N LYS A 57 20.70 3.48 -12.96
CA LYS A 57 22.12 3.67 -12.60
C LYS A 57 22.40 4.58 -11.40
N SER A 58 21.38 5.12 -10.75
CA SER A 58 21.54 5.91 -9.52
C SER A 58 22.09 5.07 -8.37
N LYS A 59 22.72 5.71 -7.39
CA LYS A 59 23.34 5.01 -6.25
C LYS A 59 22.31 4.15 -5.50
N VAL A 60 22.73 2.95 -5.12
CA VAL A 60 21.98 2.11 -4.18
C VAL A 60 22.45 2.46 -2.77
N VAL A 61 21.50 2.81 -1.91
CA VAL A 61 21.74 3.18 -0.51
C VAL A 61 21.01 2.22 0.41
N GLN A 62 21.65 1.88 1.53
CA GLN A 62 20.98 1.20 2.63
C GLN A 62 20.30 2.27 3.49
N ILE A 63 19.04 2.06 3.86
CA ILE A 63 18.29 3.02 4.67
C ILE A 63 18.81 2.98 6.10
N ASP A 64 18.93 4.14 6.74
CA ASP A 64 19.42 4.26 8.12
C ASP A 64 18.59 3.42 9.11
N GLY A 65 19.28 2.49 9.77
CA GLY A 65 18.68 1.57 10.75
C GLY A 65 17.87 0.42 10.13
N GLY A 66 17.92 0.22 8.81
CA GLY A 66 17.21 -0.86 8.11
C GLY A 66 18.12 -1.84 7.37
N VAL A 67 17.58 -3.01 7.01
CA VAL A 67 18.27 -4.06 6.21
C VAL A 67 18.07 -3.90 4.70
N ALA A 68 17.16 -3.01 4.30
CA ALA A 68 16.75 -2.84 2.91
C ALA A 68 17.69 -1.89 2.15
N HIS A 69 18.09 -2.31 0.96
CA HIS A 69 18.80 -1.49 -0.01
C HIS A 69 17.79 -0.91 -1.01
N ARG A 70 17.86 0.39 -1.29
CA ARG A 70 16.95 1.09 -2.21
C ARG A 70 17.72 1.96 -3.20
N CYS A 71 17.10 2.16 -4.36
CA CYS A 71 17.54 3.17 -5.32
C CYS A 71 17.38 4.57 -4.68
N SER A 72 18.42 5.41 -4.73
CA SER A 72 18.37 6.77 -4.17
C SER A 72 17.57 7.76 -5.03
N ASN A 73 17.24 7.39 -6.28
CA ASN A 73 16.50 8.25 -7.18
C ASN A 73 14.98 8.04 -7.05
N PRO A 74 14.22 9.02 -6.54
CA PRO A 74 12.76 8.93 -6.42
C PRO A 74 12.04 8.97 -7.77
N LYS A 75 12.72 9.42 -8.83
CA LYS A 75 12.20 9.49 -10.22
C LYS A 75 12.63 8.27 -11.05
N CYS A 76 13.11 7.22 -10.40
CA CYS A 76 13.44 5.96 -11.06
C CYS A 76 12.15 5.30 -11.60
N PHE A 77 12.19 4.72 -12.80
CA PHE A 77 11.00 4.19 -13.47
C PHE A 77 10.14 3.24 -12.60
N PRO A 78 10.69 2.20 -11.93
CA PRO A 78 9.91 1.37 -11.01
C PRO A 78 9.32 2.14 -9.83
N VAL A 79 9.99 3.18 -9.33
CA VAL A 79 9.47 3.97 -8.21
C VAL A 79 8.25 4.76 -8.67
N LEU A 80 8.33 5.44 -9.81
CA LEU A 80 7.20 6.17 -10.40
C LEU A 80 6.03 5.22 -10.71
N ARG A 81 6.32 4.05 -11.29
CA ARG A 81 5.31 3.02 -11.56
C ARG A 81 4.59 2.60 -10.29
N GLU A 82 5.31 2.24 -9.23
CA GLU A 82 4.69 1.84 -7.97
C GLU A 82 3.95 2.99 -7.29
N GLN A 83 4.42 4.24 -7.40
CA GLN A 83 3.71 5.41 -6.89
C GLN A 83 2.36 5.60 -7.59
N ILE A 84 2.31 5.46 -8.92
CA ILE A 84 1.07 5.58 -9.68
C ILE A 84 0.14 4.40 -9.37
N ILE A 85 0.64 3.16 -9.37
CA ILE A 85 -0.15 1.97 -8.98
C ILE A 85 -0.72 2.13 -7.58
N HIS A 86 0.08 2.64 -6.63
CA HIS A 86 -0.38 2.89 -5.27
C HIS A 86 -1.48 3.96 -5.23
N ALA A 87 -1.32 5.03 -6.00
CA ALA A 87 -2.30 6.11 -6.09
C ALA A 87 -3.64 5.65 -6.67
N VAL A 88 -3.62 4.88 -7.75
CA VAL A 88 -4.84 4.43 -8.45
C VAL A 88 -5.47 3.20 -7.83
N GLY A 89 -4.71 2.48 -7.00
CA GLY A 89 -5.17 1.27 -6.33
C GLY A 89 -6.37 1.52 -5.41
N ARG A 90 -6.93 0.40 -4.93
CA ARG A 90 -8.17 0.36 -4.15
C ARG A 90 -8.22 1.25 -2.90
N GLN A 91 -7.05 1.64 -2.36
CA GLN A 91 -6.98 2.51 -1.17
C GLN A 91 -6.75 3.98 -1.49
N GLY A 92 -6.34 4.29 -2.72
CA GLY A 92 -6.28 5.65 -3.24
C GLY A 92 -7.55 5.95 -4.03
N PHE A 93 -7.38 6.25 -5.32
CA PHE A 93 -8.43 6.70 -6.23
C PHE A 93 -9.42 5.62 -6.69
N ASP A 94 -9.13 4.32 -6.51
CA ASP A 94 -10.05 3.25 -6.94
C ASP A 94 -10.37 3.29 -8.44
N ILE A 95 -9.33 3.26 -9.26
CA ILE A 95 -9.46 3.22 -10.72
C ILE A 95 -9.14 1.80 -11.16
N GLU A 96 -10.18 0.98 -11.32
CA GLU A 96 -10.06 -0.45 -11.62
C GLU A 96 -9.40 -0.69 -12.99
N GLY A 97 -9.66 0.19 -13.96
CA GLY A 97 -9.09 0.10 -15.30
C GLY A 97 -7.57 0.34 -15.38
N LEU A 98 -6.91 0.82 -14.31
CA LEU A 98 -5.47 1.09 -14.27
C LEU A 98 -4.67 -0.01 -13.56
N GLY A 99 -4.57 -1.18 -14.19
CA GLY A 99 -3.68 -2.25 -13.73
C GLY A 99 -2.20 -2.03 -14.07
N ASP A 100 -1.32 -2.80 -13.43
CA ASP A 100 0.15 -2.68 -13.51
C ASP A 100 0.68 -2.53 -14.95
N LYS A 101 0.16 -3.35 -15.88
CA LYS A 101 0.60 -3.35 -17.30
C LYS A 101 0.24 -2.06 -18.03
N ILE A 102 -0.94 -1.51 -17.74
CA ILE A 102 -1.40 -0.28 -18.38
C ILE A 102 -0.57 0.89 -17.85
N VAL A 103 -0.40 0.98 -16.53
CA VAL A 103 0.45 2.03 -15.91
C VAL A 103 1.88 1.96 -16.43
N GLU A 104 2.46 0.76 -16.54
CA GLU A 104 3.80 0.56 -17.09
C GLU A 104 3.89 1.03 -18.55
N GLN A 105 2.90 0.72 -19.38
CA GLN A 105 2.86 1.15 -20.78
C GLN A 105 2.72 2.68 -20.91
N LEU A 106 1.82 3.31 -20.14
CA LEU A 106 1.64 4.76 -20.15
C LEU A 106 2.93 5.51 -19.75
N LEU A 107 3.68 4.95 -18.79
CA LEU A 107 4.99 5.49 -18.40
C LEU A 107 6.06 5.28 -19.47
N GLN A 108 6.08 4.13 -20.14
CA GLN A 108 7.05 3.82 -21.20
C GLN A 108 6.88 4.72 -22.42
N GLU A 109 5.63 4.97 -22.83
CA GLU A 109 5.29 5.88 -23.93
C GLU A 109 5.39 7.36 -23.52
N GLY A 110 5.67 7.64 -22.25
CA GLY A 110 5.84 9.01 -21.74
C GLY A 110 4.54 9.83 -21.66
N LEU A 111 3.38 9.16 -21.75
CA LEU A 111 2.05 9.77 -21.64
C LEU A 111 1.76 10.30 -20.23
N ILE A 112 2.33 9.66 -19.21
CA ILE A 112 2.25 10.10 -17.82
C ILE A 112 3.62 10.10 -17.15
N LYS A 113 3.80 10.94 -16.12
CA LYS A 113 5.00 11.00 -15.27
C LYS A 113 4.65 11.04 -13.79
N THR A 114 3.46 11.52 -13.47
CA THR A 114 2.90 11.61 -12.13
C THR A 114 1.47 11.06 -12.12
N PRO A 115 0.92 10.68 -10.96
CA PRO A 115 -0.46 10.21 -10.91
C PRO A 115 -1.49 11.28 -11.35
N ALA A 116 -1.17 12.56 -11.20
CA ALA A 116 -2.06 13.65 -11.63
C ALA A 116 -2.20 13.73 -13.17
N ASP A 117 -1.20 13.28 -13.93
CA ASP A 117 -1.23 13.32 -15.40
C ASP A 117 -2.31 12.40 -16.00
N LEU A 118 -2.86 11.47 -15.20
CA LEU A 118 -3.96 10.59 -15.62
C LEU A 118 -5.19 11.38 -16.08
N TRP A 119 -5.46 12.53 -15.47
CA TRP A 119 -6.61 13.38 -15.82
C TRP A 119 -6.40 14.23 -17.08
N ASP A 120 -5.18 14.24 -17.64
CA ASP A 120 -4.87 14.90 -18.91
C ASP A 120 -4.99 13.94 -20.10
N LEU A 121 -5.10 12.63 -19.84
CA LEU A 121 -5.22 11.61 -20.89
C LEU A 121 -6.52 11.78 -21.68
N THR A 122 -6.41 11.53 -22.99
CA THR A 122 -7.55 11.49 -23.91
C THR A 122 -7.70 10.09 -24.51
N GLU A 123 -8.86 9.82 -25.12
CA GLU A 123 -9.08 8.55 -25.82
C GLU A 123 -8.01 8.30 -26.90
N GLY A 124 -7.62 9.35 -27.62
CA GLY A 124 -6.61 9.27 -28.69
C GLY A 124 -5.21 8.91 -28.22
N ASP A 125 -4.89 9.14 -26.94
CA ASP A 125 -3.62 8.71 -26.34
C ASP A 125 -3.61 7.21 -26.04
N LEU A 126 -4.79 6.62 -25.80
CA LEU A 126 -4.94 5.23 -25.39
C LEU A 126 -5.20 4.28 -26.56
N THR A 127 -5.99 4.67 -27.55
CA THR A 127 -6.35 3.80 -28.69
C THR A 127 -5.15 3.20 -29.44
N PRO A 128 -3.99 3.89 -29.61
CA PRO A 128 -2.81 3.30 -30.26
C PRO A 128 -2.10 2.23 -29.43
N LEU A 129 -2.39 2.14 -28.13
CA LEU A 129 -1.71 1.24 -27.21
C LEU A 129 -2.23 -0.19 -27.34
N GLU A 130 -1.32 -1.16 -27.24
CA GLU A 130 -1.72 -2.56 -27.13
C GLU A 130 -2.74 -2.75 -25.99
N ARG A 131 -3.77 -3.57 -26.22
CA ARG A 131 -4.87 -3.88 -25.28
C ARG A 131 -5.97 -2.83 -25.17
N PHE A 132 -5.85 -1.69 -25.86
CA PHE A 132 -6.93 -0.71 -25.94
C PHE A 132 -7.69 -0.84 -27.27
N ALA A 133 -8.96 -1.21 -27.18
CA ALA A 133 -9.96 -0.90 -28.20
C ALA A 133 -10.67 0.42 -27.85
N ASP A 134 -11.32 1.05 -28.83
CA ASP A 134 -12.04 2.34 -28.65
C ASP A 134 -12.90 2.37 -27.40
N LYS A 135 -13.71 1.32 -27.19
CA LYS A 135 -14.60 1.22 -26.03
C LYS A 135 -13.86 1.12 -24.70
N SER A 136 -12.74 0.40 -24.65
CA SER A 136 -11.94 0.31 -23.40
C SER A 136 -11.21 1.61 -23.09
N ALA A 137 -10.76 2.35 -24.11
CA ALA A 137 -10.18 3.67 -23.94
C ALA A 137 -11.23 4.64 -23.38
N GLN A 138 -12.41 4.68 -23.99
CA GLN A 138 -13.55 5.47 -23.52
C GLN A 138 -13.91 5.18 -22.06
N ASN A 139 -14.09 3.91 -21.72
CA ASN A 139 -14.43 3.51 -20.36
C ASN A 139 -13.37 3.97 -19.35
N LEU A 140 -12.09 3.87 -19.68
CA LEU A 140 -11.01 4.28 -18.79
C LEU A 140 -10.97 5.79 -18.59
N ILE A 141 -11.06 6.58 -19.67
CA ILE A 141 -11.11 8.04 -19.59
C ILE A 141 -12.32 8.51 -18.79
N GLN A 142 -13.48 7.87 -19.00
CA GLN A 142 -14.68 8.15 -18.21
C GLN A 142 -14.45 7.84 -16.73
N GLU A 143 -13.93 6.66 -16.39
CA GLU A 143 -13.66 6.26 -15.00
C GLU A 143 -12.71 7.25 -14.32
N ILE A 144 -11.61 7.63 -14.98
CA ILE A 144 -10.67 8.63 -14.47
C ILE A 144 -11.38 9.97 -14.28
N GLY A 145 -12.15 10.42 -15.27
CA GLY A 145 -12.88 11.69 -15.23
C GLY A 145 -13.90 11.79 -14.10
N GLU A 146 -14.55 10.68 -13.75
CA GLU A 146 -15.50 10.58 -12.63
C GLU A 146 -14.82 10.62 -11.26
N ARG A 147 -13.53 10.29 -11.17
CA ARG A 147 -12.76 10.23 -9.91
C ARG A 147 -12.14 11.57 -9.51
N LYS A 148 -12.92 12.66 -9.58
CA LYS A 148 -12.50 14.01 -9.15
C LYS A 148 -12.85 14.38 -7.71
N THR A 149 -13.51 13.48 -6.98
CA THR A 149 -13.86 13.67 -5.57
C THR A 149 -13.31 12.50 -4.75
N ILE A 150 -12.56 12.79 -3.68
CA ILE A 150 -11.89 11.78 -2.87
C ILE A 150 -11.91 12.14 -1.39
N GLU A 151 -12.08 11.14 -0.51
CA GLU A 151 -11.97 11.36 0.94
C GLU A 151 -10.52 11.60 1.37
N LEU A 152 -10.29 12.53 2.30
CA LEU A 152 -8.95 12.91 2.77
C LEU A 152 -8.06 11.71 3.13
N GLN A 153 -8.58 10.70 3.83
CA GLN A 153 -7.81 9.51 4.20
C GLN A 153 -7.28 8.74 2.98
N ARG A 154 -8.09 8.60 1.92
CA ARG A 154 -7.71 7.92 0.68
C ARG A 154 -6.75 8.76 -0.13
N PHE A 155 -6.94 10.08 -0.12
CA PHE A 155 -6.03 11.01 -0.77
C PHE A 155 -4.63 10.98 -0.13
N ILE A 156 -4.53 10.91 1.21
CA ILE A 156 -3.25 10.76 1.91
C ILE A 156 -2.55 9.45 1.51
N VAL A 157 -3.29 8.35 1.41
CA VAL A 157 -2.75 7.08 0.89
C VAL A 157 -2.30 7.27 -0.56
N ALA A 158 -3.11 7.89 -1.41
CA ALA A 158 -2.80 8.08 -2.82
C ALA A 158 -1.56 8.95 -3.07
N LEU A 159 -1.25 9.89 -2.16
CA LEU A 159 -0.02 10.68 -2.20
C LEU A 159 1.24 9.86 -1.93
N GLY A 160 1.13 8.67 -1.33
CA GLY A 160 2.26 7.79 -1.05
C GLY A 160 3.22 8.36 0.00
N VAL A 161 2.68 9.03 1.03
CA VAL A 161 3.49 9.64 2.10
C VAL A 161 4.35 8.56 2.80
N PRO A 162 5.67 8.74 2.93
CA PRO A 162 6.54 7.72 3.50
C PRO A 162 6.09 7.24 4.88
N ASN A 163 6.02 5.92 5.05
CA ASN A 163 5.60 5.24 6.29
C ASN A 163 4.15 5.52 6.75
N VAL A 164 3.33 6.18 5.94
CA VAL A 164 1.91 6.41 6.23
C VAL A 164 1.08 5.35 5.50
N GLY A 165 0.69 4.32 6.25
CA GLY A 165 -0.27 3.32 5.76
C GLY A 165 -1.72 3.80 5.88
N THR A 166 -2.66 2.95 5.46
CA THR A 166 -4.11 3.25 5.52
C THR A 166 -4.52 3.71 6.92
N VAL A 167 -4.20 2.97 7.98
CA VAL A 167 -4.60 3.31 9.36
C VAL A 167 -4.12 4.70 9.76
N THR A 168 -2.82 4.98 9.59
CA THR A 168 -2.24 6.28 9.90
C THR A 168 -2.89 7.40 9.08
N ALA A 169 -3.17 7.17 7.80
CA ALA A 169 -3.88 8.12 6.95
C ALA A 169 -5.29 8.45 7.48
N GLN A 170 -5.98 7.49 8.09
CA GLN A 170 -7.29 7.72 8.72
C GLN A 170 -7.18 8.56 9.98
N ASP A 171 -6.21 8.24 10.83
CA ASP A 171 -5.97 8.98 12.06
C ASP A 171 -5.56 10.44 11.75
N LEU A 172 -4.71 10.64 10.73
CA LEU A 172 -4.37 11.96 10.19
C LEU A 172 -5.61 12.70 9.65
N ALA A 173 -6.43 12.03 8.83
CA ALA A 173 -7.63 12.65 8.28
C ALA A 173 -8.65 13.02 9.37
N LYS A 174 -8.74 12.22 10.44
CA LYS A 174 -9.60 12.47 11.59
C LYS A 174 -9.09 13.65 12.42
N GLU A 175 -7.80 13.75 12.65
CA GLU A 175 -7.22 14.82 13.45
C GLU A 175 -7.25 16.15 12.70
N PHE A 176 -6.67 16.18 11.49
CA PHE A 176 -6.50 17.43 10.76
C PHE A 176 -7.73 17.87 9.96
N ARG A 177 -8.68 16.97 9.66
CA ARG A 177 -9.94 17.21 8.93
C ARG A 177 -9.81 17.67 7.49
N THR A 178 -8.87 18.53 7.15
CA THR A 178 -8.70 19.08 5.80
C THR A 178 -7.25 18.94 5.37
N LEU A 179 -7.05 18.79 4.05
CA LEU A 179 -5.72 18.74 3.47
C LEU A 179 -4.89 19.96 3.87
N LYS A 180 -5.50 21.17 3.84
CA LYS A 180 -4.82 22.43 4.21
C LYS A 180 -4.30 22.46 5.64
N LYS A 181 -4.98 21.80 6.58
CA LYS A 181 -4.51 21.69 7.97
C LYS A 181 -3.37 20.68 8.07
N LEU A 182 -3.52 19.52 7.43
CA LEU A 182 -2.48 18.48 7.41
C LEU A 182 -1.17 18.98 6.80
N THR A 183 -1.22 19.71 5.67
CA THR A 183 -0.01 20.24 5.02
C THR A 183 0.74 21.30 5.84
N LYS A 184 0.12 21.81 6.91
CA LYS A 184 0.69 22.79 7.83
C LYS A 184 0.97 22.23 9.22
N ALA A 185 0.75 20.93 9.41
CA ALA A 185 0.96 20.27 10.68
C ALA A 185 2.42 20.37 11.12
N SER A 186 2.62 20.70 12.38
CA SER A 186 3.92 20.65 13.05
C SER A 186 4.28 19.21 13.44
N ALA A 187 5.57 18.96 13.68
CA ALA A 187 6.03 17.66 14.17
C ALA A 187 5.39 17.32 15.53
N GLU A 188 5.22 18.32 16.41
CA GLU A 188 4.59 18.17 17.71
C GLU A 188 3.11 17.76 17.61
N GLU A 189 2.34 18.36 16.70
CA GLU A 189 0.95 17.96 16.44
C GLU A 189 0.86 16.52 15.92
N LEU A 190 1.78 16.13 15.02
CA LEU A 190 1.83 14.78 14.46
C LEU A 190 2.18 13.72 15.52
N LEU A 191 3.12 14.04 16.42
CA LEU A 191 3.52 13.15 17.53
C LEU A 191 2.39 12.90 18.55
N SER A 192 1.38 13.76 18.58
CA SER A 192 0.21 13.56 19.45
C SER A 192 -0.73 12.44 18.96
N ILE A 193 -0.55 11.98 17.73
CA ILE A 193 -1.37 10.95 17.09
C ILE A 193 -0.86 9.57 17.47
N ASP A 194 -1.76 8.73 18.00
CA ASP A 194 -1.47 7.35 18.36
C ASP A 194 -0.87 6.56 17.19
N GLY A 195 0.28 5.92 17.41
CA GLY A 195 1.01 5.18 16.39
C GLY A 195 1.92 6.00 15.46
N VAL A 196 1.97 7.33 15.62
CA VAL A 196 2.92 8.20 14.90
C VAL A 196 4.14 8.46 15.79
N GLY A 197 5.30 7.92 15.40
CA GLY A 197 6.59 8.22 16.04
C GLY A 197 7.36 9.30 15.28
N GLU A 198 8.48 9.75 15.87
CA GLU A 198 9.34 10.83 15.33
C GLU A 198 9.67 10.64 13.83
N LYS A 199 10.15 9.46 13.43
CA LYS A 199 10.48 9.17 12.02
C LYS A 199 9.31 9.34 11.05
N VAL A 200 8.08 9.08 11.51
CA VAL A 200 6.88 9.24 10.68
C VAL A 200 6.46 10.70 10.67
N ALA A 201 6.48 11.38 11.81
CA ALA A 201 6.18 12.81 11.92
C ALA A 201 7.13 13.64 11.03
N ASP A 202 8.44 13.45 11.16
CA ASP A 202 9.46 14.13 10.34
C ASP A 202 9.25 13.83 8.85
N GLY A 203 9.00 12.57 8.50
CA GLY A 203 8.75 12.17 7.12
C GLY A 203 7.49 12.82 6.52
N ILE A 204 6.43 13.04 7.30
CA ILE A 204 5.23 13.77 6.87
C ILE A 204 5.55 15.25 6.63
N VAL A 205 6.25 15.89 7.57
CA VAL A 205 6.64 17.30 7.47
C VAL A 205 7.53 17.52 6.24
N GLU A 206 8.58 16.73 6.09
CA GLU A 206 9.49 16.78 4.94
C GLU A 206 8.75 16.55 3.63
N PHE A 207 7.83 15.57 3.59
CA PHE A 207 7.06 15.26 2.40
C PHE A 207 6.23 16.47 1.92
N PHE A 208 5.50 17.13 2.81
CA PHE A 208 4.69 18.30 2.44
C PHE A 208 5.51 19.58 2.22
N ALA A 209 6.71 19.66 2.79
CA ALA A 209 7.66 20.74 2.55
C ALA A 209 8.36 20.65 1.19
N ALA A 210 8.45 19.46 0.58
CA ALA A 210 9.12 19.23 -0.69
C ALA A 210 8.42 19.93 -1.87
N ASP A 211 9.21 20.53 -2.78
CA ASP A 211 8.66 21.28 -3.92
C ASP A 211 7.94 20.40 -4.93
N ASP A 212 8.43 19.17 -5.16
CA ASP A 212 7.75 18.18 -6.01
C ASP A 212 6.33 17.88 -5.46
N THR A 213 6.17 17.77 -4.13
CA THR A 213 4.86 17.55 -3.50
C THR A 213 3.97 18.78 -3.63
N LYS A 214 4.49 19.99 -3.42
CA LYS A 214 3.70 21.23 -3.62
C LYS A 214 3.21 21.34 -5.05
N LEU A 215 4.06 21.00 -6.03
CA LEU A 215 3.69 21.00 -7.44
C LEU A 215 2.61 19.96 -7.73
N LEU A 216 2.74 18.74 -7.19
CA LEU A 216 1.73 17.70 -7.34
C LEU A 216 0.37 18.11 -6.74
N LEU A 217 0.36 18.68 -5.54
CA LEU A 217 -0.86 19.18 -4.90
C LEU A 217 -1.49 20.32 -5.70
N LYS A 218 -0.67 21.22 -6.27
CA LYS A 218 -1.16 22.26 -7.17
C LYS A 218 -1.81 21.66 -8.41
N ARG A 219 -1.18 20.65 -9.03
CA ARG A 219 -1.72 19.97 -10.22
C ARG A 219 -3.08 19.32 -9.94
N TYR A 220 -3.24 18.64 -8.80
CA TYR A 220 -4.56 18.16 -8.39
C TYR A 220 -5.59 19.29 -8.24
N GLY A 221 -5.19 20.44 -7.69
CA GLY A 221 -6.03 21.63 -7.63
C GLY A 221 -6.44 22.16 -9.02
N ASP A 222 -5.49 22.23 -9.96
CA ASP A 222 -5.72 22.69 -11.34
C ASP A 222 -6.68 21.75 -12.11
N ILE A 223 -6.65 20.45 -11.82
CA ILE A 223 -7.59 19.44 -12.36
C ILE A 223 -9.03 19.62 -11.83
N GLY A 224 -9.18 20.34 -10.71
CA GLY A 224 -10.43 20.49 -9.98
C GLY A 224 -10.70 19.35 -9.00
N MET A 225 -9.66 18.72 -8.46
CA MET A 225 -9.79 17.64 -7.47
C MET A 225 -10.40 18.15 -6.16
N GLU A 226 -11.53 17.59 -5.76
CA GLU A 226 -12.20 17.88 -4.50
C GLU A 226 -11.81 16.85 -3.43
N VAL A 227 -10.98 17.28 -2.48
CA VAL A 227 -10.63 16.47 -1.32
C VAL A 227 -11.62 16.73 -0.19
N LEU A 228 -12.53 15.78 0.02
CA LEU A 228 -13.54 15.84 1.07
C LEU A 228 -12.90 15.80 2.45
N SER A 229 -13.44 16.60 3.37
CA SER A 229 -12.96 16.63 4.75
C SER A 229 -13.06 15.26 5.42
N GLY A 230 -12.07 14.92 6.24
CA GLY A 230 -12.09 13.70 7.05
C GLY A 230 -13.28 13.69 8.01
N LYS A 231 -14.16 12.70 7.86
CA LYS A 231 -15.35 12.54 8.69
C LYS A 231 -14.97 12.19 10.13
N SER A 232 -15.66 12.78 11.10
CA SER A 232 -15.54 12.40 12.51
C SER A 232 -16.46 11.20 12.76
N GLY A 233 -15.87 10.01 12.71
CA GLY A 233 -16.59 8.79 13.01
C GLY A 233 -17.38 8.21 11.83
N GLY A 234 -18.09 7.13 12.15
CA GLY A 234 -18.79 6.22 11.26
C GLY A 234 -19.40 5.12 12.11
N LYS A 235 -20.17 4.21 11.50
CA LYS A 235 -20.91 3.15 12.21
C LYS A 235 -20.00 2.31 13.14
N LEU A 236 -18.71 2.23 12.82
CA LEU A 236 -17.72 1.46 13.56
C LEU A 236 -16.69 2.33 14.29
N ALA A 237 -16.96 3.62 14.48
CA ALA A 237 -16.06 4.52 15.19
C ALA A 237 -15.69 4.00 16.57
N GLY A 238 -14.38 3.95 16.85
CA GLY A 238 -13.85 3.48 18.13
C GLY A 238 -13.95 1.97 18.34
N LYS A 239 -14.35 1.20 17.31
CA LYS A 239 -14.40 -0.26 17.36
C LYS A 239 -13.19 -0.87 16.70
N THR A 240 -12.54 -1.80 17.40
CA THR A 240 -11.37 -2.53 16.89
C THR A 240 -11.76 -3.94 16.46
N PHE A 241 -11.41 -4.33 15.24
CA PHE A 241 -11.69 -5.62 14.65
C PHE A 241 -10.43 -6.45 14.44
N VAL A 242 -10.52 -7.76 14.69
CA VAL A 242 -9.50 -8.74 14.28
C VAL A 242 -10.16 -9.79 13.41
N PHE A 243 -9.56 -10.08 12.26
CA PHE A 243 -10.04 -11.12 11.35
C PHE A 243 -9.19 -12.39 11.49
N THR A 244 -9.85 -13.54 11.58
CA THR A 244 -9.22 -14.87 11.60
C THR A 244 -10.08 -15.87 10.83
N GLY A 245 -9.46 -16.82 10.13
CA GLY A 245 -10.18 -17.76 9.26
C GLY A 245 -10.60 -17.16 7.91
N SER A 246 -11.12 -17.96 6.99
CA SER A 246 -11.57 -17.55 5.65
C SER A 246 -12.87 -16.75 5.70
N MET A 247 -12.98 -15.70 4.89
CA MET A 247 -14.18 -14.86 4.82
C MET A 247 -15.10 -15.37 3.71
N GLU A 248 -16.39 -15.47 4.01
CA GLU A 248 -17.42 -15.87 3.05
C GLU A 248 -18.00 -14.61 2.39
N GLY A 249 -18.05 -14.57 1.06
CA GLY A 249 -18.62 -13.46 0.27
C GLY A 249 -17.71 -12.26 0.02
N MET A 250 -16.54 -12.16 0.67
CA MET A 250 -15.52 -11.15 0.39
C MET A 250 -14.15 -11.61 0.88
N THR A 251 -13.07 -10.98 0.41
CA THR A 251 -11.72 -11.20 0.91
C THR A 251 -11.51 -10.59 2.29
N ARG A 252 -10.50 -11.06 3.03
CA ARG A 252 -10.13 -10.45 4.33
C ARG A 252 -9.74 -8.98 4.17
N ASP A 253 -9.04 -8.65 3.10
CA ASP A 253 -8.60 -7.27 2.89
C ASP A 253 -9.80 -6.39 2.59
N GLU A 254 -10.76 -6.83 1.79
CA GLU A 254 -12.05 -6.13 1.62
C GLU A 254 -12.76 -5.86 2.95
N ALA A 255 -12.83 -6.87 3.82
CA ALA A 255 -13.46 -6.73 5.12
C ALA A 255 -12.73 -5.71 6.01
N LYS A 256 -11.39 -5.72 6.02
CA LYS A 256 -10.60 -4.70 6.74
C LYS A 256 -10.90 -3.32 6.19
N GLN A 257 -11.01 -3.17 4.87
CA GLN A 257 -11.25 -1.88 4.24
C GLN A 257 -12.65 -1.34 4.52
N LEU A 258 -13.65 -2.21 4.65
CA LEU A 258 -14.98 -1.81 5.12
C LEU A 258 -14.94 -1.31 6.57
N VAL A 259 -14.19 -2.01 7.45
CA VAL A 259 -14.02 -1.55 8.84
C VAL A 259 -13.37 -0.18 8.90
N LEU A 260 -12.24 -0.04 8.20
CA LEU A 260 -11.49 1.21 8.12
C LEU A 260 -12.39 2.32 7.55
N GLY A 261 -13.04 2.09 6.41
CA GLY A 261 -13.93 3.07 5.77
C GLY A 261 -15.14 3.49 6.64
N LEU A 262 -15.60 2.63 7.54
CA LEU A 262 -16.66 2.94 8.51
C LEU A 262 -16.13 3.53 9.84
N GLY A 263 -14.85 3.90 9.90
CA GLY A 263 -14.19 4.58 11.02
C GLY A 263 -13.71 3.64 12.14
N GLY A 264 -13.72 2.32 11.91
CA GLY A 264 -13.20 1.33 12.85
C GLY A 264 -11.69 1.10 12.67
N LYS A 265 -11.07 0.45 13.65
CA LYS A 265 -9.66 0.04 13.64
C LYS A 265 -9.54 -1.44 13.31
N VAL A 266 -8.44 -1.84 12.67
CA VAL A 266 -8.12 -3.25 12.43
C VAL A 266 -6.83 -3.61 13.14
N ALA A 267 -6.89 -4.58 14.05
CA ALA A 267 -5.72 -5.11 14.74
C ALA A 267 -5.23 -6.41 14.10
N SER A 268 -3.90 -6.58 14.08
CA SER A 268 -3.25 -7.80 13.58
C SER A 268 -3.26 -8.94 14.60
N SER A 269 -3.47 -8.64 15.88
CA SER A 269 -3.47 -9.60 16.99
C SER A 269 -4.69 -9.44 17.89
N VAL A 270 -5.12 -10.55 18.50
CA VAL A 270 -6.17 -10.53 19.53
C VAL A 270 -5.57 -10.06 20.85
N GLY A 271 -6.06 -8.93 21.35
CA GLY A 271 -5.72 -8.30 22.63
C GLY A 271 -6.98 -7.84 23.36
N LYS A 272 -6.84 -7.32 24.58
CA LYS A 272 -7.98 -6.88 25.41
C LYS A 272 -8.75 -5.71 24.80
N ASP A 273 -8.08 -4.89 24.00
CA ASP A 273 -8.65 -3.68 23.40
C ASP A 273 -9.38 -3.95 22.07
N VAL A 274 -9.62 -5.22 21.75
CA VAL A 274 -10.32 -5.65 20.53
C VAL A 274 -11.81 -5.83 20.83
N ASP A 275 -12.67 -5.04 20.19
CA ASP A 275 -14.12 -5.14 20.36
C ASP A 275 -14.73 -6.36 19.66
N TYR A 276 -14.24 -6.70 18.47
CA TYR A 276 -14.81 -7.76 17.62
C TYR A 276 -13.74 -8.67 17.04
N VAL A 277 -13.96 -9.98 17.16
CA VAL A 277 -13.17 -10.98 16.44
C VAL A 277 -14.06 -11.66 15.40
N VAL A 278 -13.78 -11.41 14.12
CA VAL A 278 -14.50 -12.04 13.01
C VAL A 278 -13.87 -13.40 12.74
N VAL A 279 -14.65 -14.46 12.95
CA VAL A 279 -14.20 -15.86 12.93
C VAL A 279 -14.79 -16.57 11.72
N GLY A 280 -13.98 -16.69 10.68
CA GLY A 280 -14.27 -17.41 9.45
C GLY A 280 -13.94 -18.90 9.48
N GLY A 281 -14.00 -19.57 8.32
CA GLY A 281 -13.62 -20.99 8.19
C GLY A 281 -12.14 -21.22 8.57
N ASP A 282 -11.81 -22.39 9.11
CA ASP A 282 -10.44 -22.75 9.53
C ASP A 282 -9.79 -21.78 10.53
N ALA A 283 -10.57 -21.16 11.41
CA ALA A 283 -10.06 -20.25 12.41
C ALA A 283 -9.20 -20.97 13.48
N GLY A 284 -7.91 -20.67 13.49
CA GLY A 284 -6.92 -21.30 14.38
C GLY A 284 -6.74 -20.60 15.74
N SER A 285 -5.49 -20.28 16.06
CA SER A 285 -5.04 -19.81 17.39
C SER A 285 -5.69 -18.50 17.87
N LYS A 286 -6.04 -17.60 16.96
CA LYS A 286 -6.69 -16.31 17.30
C LYS A 286 -8.12 -16.48 17.83
N ALA A 287 -8.89 -17.43 17.31
CA ALA A 287 -10.24 -17.71 17.82
C ALA A 287 -10.20 -18.27 19.25
N LYS A 288 -9.25 -19.18 19.52
CA LYS A 288 -9.01 -19.70 20.88
C LYS A 288 -8.60 -18.59 21.85
N LYS A 289 -7.72 -17.69 21.42
CA LYS A 289 -7.28 -16.53 22.24
C LYS A 289 -8.43 -15.56 22.52
N ALA A 290 -9.34 -15.35 21.56
CA ALA A 290 -10.52 -14.51 21.74
C ALA A 290 -11.48 -15.08 22.79
N LEU A 291 -11.75 -16.39 22.74
CA LEU A 291 -12.53 -17.12 23.74
C LEU A 291 -11.90 -17.02 25.14
N GLN A 292 -10.58 -17.21 25.26
CA GLN A 292 -9.87 -17.09 26.54
C GLN A 292 -9.94 -15.69 27.15
N LEU A 293 -9.97 -14.65 26.32
CA LEU A 293 -10.08 -13.26 26.74
C LEU A 293 -11.53 -12.78 26.89
N GLY A 294 -12.53 -13.64 26.63
CA GLY A 294 -13.95 -13.30 26.74
C GLY A 294 -14.41 -12.27 25.70
N LEU A 295 -13.74 -12.16 24.57
CA LEU A 295 -14.02 -11.16 23.54
C LEU A 295 -15.18 -11.57 22.64
N LYS A 296 -15.91 -10.58 22.10
CA LYS A 296 -17.06 -10.84 21.24
C LYS A 296 -16.62 -11.40 19.88
N THR A 297 -16.98 -12.66 19.62
CA THR A 297 -16.73 -13.32 18.33
C THR A 297 -17.97 -13.25 17.43
N ILE A 298 -17.82 -12.85 16.18
CA ILE A 298 -18.91 -12.81 15.17
C ILE A 298 -18.53 -13.60 13.92
N LYS A 299 -19.51 -14.15 13.22
CA LYS A 299 -19.32 -14.85 11.93
C LYS A 299 -19.20 -13.87 10.76
N PRO A 300 -18.61 -14.26 9.61
CA PRO A 300 -18.55 -13.41 8.42
C PRO A 300 -19.92 -12.88 7.97
N THR A 301 -20.97 -13.69 8.07
CA THR A 301 -22.34 -13.28 7.74
C THR A 301 -22.89 -12.19 8.66
N GLU A 302 -22.54 -12.23 9.95
CA GLU A 302 -22.91 -11.20 10.92
C GLU A 302 -22.09 -9.93 10.71
N PHE A 303 -20.80 -10.07 10.36
CA PHE A 303 -19.96 -8.96 9.97
C PHE A 303 -20.54 -8.23 8.75
N SER A 304 -20.95 -8.95 7.70
CA SER A 304 -21.58 -8.36 6.51
C SER A 304 -22.83 -7.56 6.86
N ARG A 305 -23.66 -8.03 7.80
CA ARG A 305 -24.83 -7.27 8.31
C ARG A 305 -24.45 -6.04 9.13
N LEU A 306 -23.33 -6.10 9.85
CA LEU A 306 -22.83 -4.98 10.64
C LEU A 306 -22.32 -3.86 9.74
N VAL A 307 -21.68 -4.18 8.61
CA VAL A 307 -21.11 -3.21 7.66
C VAL A 307 -22.06 -2.82 6.52
N SER A 308 -23.14 -3.58 6.28
CA SER A 308 -24.20 -3.16 5.37
C SER A 308 -24.96 -1.95 5.92
N ARG A 309 -25.47 -1.11 5.00
CA ARG A 309 -26.35 0.04 5.31
C ARG A 309 -27.61 -0.43 6.02
#